data_AF-A0A5J5IPN7-F1
#
_entry.id   AF-A0A5J5IPN7-F1
#
_cell.length_a   1.000
_cell.length_b   1.000
_cell.length_c   1.000
_cell.angle_alpha   90.00
_cell.angle_beta   90.00
_cell.angle_gamma   90.00
#
_symmetry.space_group_name_H-M   'P 1'
#
loop_
_entity.id
_entity.type
_entity.pdbx_description
1 polymer ?
#
loop_
_entity_poly.entity_id
_entity_poly.type
_entity_poly.pdbx_seq_one_letter_code
_entity_poly.pdbx_strand_id
1 'polypeptide(L)'
;MSSARTVTRTVVRRLTRWGTASMLVGGVLALPGRTRAFGLQTLMWGAIDLALAAITRGRDKVPQAQTLRRILLVNAALDVGYVAAGAHLAVRTPTFGGRLRPTDARGHGLAVVLQGAALFVIDLTAARRLRR
;
A
#
# COMPACT_ATOMS: atom_id res chain seq x y z
N MET A 1 15.30 -8.87 -20.62
CA MET A 1 15.03 -9.10 -19.18
C MET A 1 15.67 -8.07 -18.27
N SER A 2 14.89 -7.45 -17.37
CA SER A 2 15.45 -6.56 -16.34
C SER A 2 16.07 -7.38 -15.21
N SER A 3 17.23 -6.96 -14.68
CA SER A 3 17.83 -7.64 -13.52
C SER A 3 16.96 -7.48 -12.27
N ALA A 4 16.97 -8.49 -11.39
CA ALA A 4 16.25 -8.45 -10.12
C ALA A 4 16.65 -7.22 -9.28
N ARG A 5 17.95 -6.89 -9.25
CA ARG A 5 18.48 -5.72 -8.54
C ARG A 5 17.90 -4.40 -9.06
N THR A 6 17.79 -4.23 -10.39
CA THR A 6 17.21 -3.02 -10.99
C THR A 6 15.72 -2.90 -10.69
N VAL A 7 14.98 -4.02 -10.72
CA VAL A 7 13.56 -4.05 -10.37
C VAL A 7 13.36 -3.74 -8.90
N THR A 8 14.12 -4.35 -7.99
CA THR A 8 14.07 -4.05 -6.55
C THR A 8 14.34 -2.58 -6.27
N ARG A 9 15.39 -1.97 -6.86
CA ARG A 9 15.66 -0.53 -6.70
C ARG A 9 14.50 0.35 -7.19
N THR A 10 13.82 -0.07 -8.26
CA THR A 10 12.66 0.65 -8.80
C THR A 10 11.45 0.55 -7.88
N VAL A 11 11.16 -0.64 -7.35
CA VAL A 11 10.08 -0.86 -6.36
C VAL A 11 10.36 -0.04 -5.11
N VAL A 12 11.57 -0.15 -4.52
CA VAL A 12 11.98 0.63 -3.34
C VAL A 12 11.80 2.13 -3.58
N ARG A 13 12.23 2.67 -4.72
CA ARG A 13 12.06 4.09 -5.04
C ARG A 13 10.59 4.51 -5.14
N ARG A 14 9.74 3.67 -5.75
CA ARG A 14 8.30 3.93 -5.87
C ARG A 14 7.62 3.86 -4.51
N LEU A 15 7.90 2.85 -3.71
CA LEU A 15 7.42 2.73 -2.33
C LEU A 15 7.87 3.90 -1.47
N THR A 16 9.13 4.34 -1.57
CA THR A 16 9.58 5.53 -0.83
C THR A 16 8.78 6.77 -1.22
N ARG A 17 8.61 7.04 -2.54
CA ARG A 17 7.86 8.22 -3.00
C ARG A 17 6.39 8.16 -2.60
N TRP A 18 5.75 7.02 -2.81
CA TRP A 18 4.36 6.80 -2.45
C TRP A 18 4.16 6.90 -0.94
N GLY A 19 4.99 6.20 -0.16
CA GLY A 19 4.96 6.22 1.30
C GLY A 19 5.17 7.61 1.88
N THR A 20 6.16 8.38 1.38
CA THR A 20 6.36 9.78 1.80
C THR A 20 5.14 10.64 1.46
N ALA A 21 4.60 10.54 0.25
CA ALA A 21 3.42 11.31 -0.15
C ALA A 21 2.21 10.95 0.71
N SER A 22 1.93 9.66 0.90
CA SER A 22 0.86 9.15 1.76
C SER A 22 1.03 9.60 3.21
N MET A 23 2.25 9.57 3.75
CA MET A 23 2.49 10.01 5.12
C MET A 23 2.22 11.52 5.29
N LEU A 24 2.70 12.36 4.37
CA LEU A 24 2.49 13.81 4.44
C LEU A 24 1.01 14.18 4.23
N VAL A 25 0.41 13.68 3.15
CA VAL A 25 -1.00 13.96 2.81
C VAL A 25 -1.92 13.37 3.87
N GLY A 26 -1.66 12.14 4.31
CA GLY A 26 -2.40 11.48 5.38
C GLY A 26 -2.32 12.25 6.69
N GLY A 27 -1.15 12.76 7.06
CA GLY A 27 -0.96 13.61 8.24
C GLY A 27 -1.80 14.88 8.20
N VAL A 28 -1.81 15.59 7.07
CA VAL A 28 -2.66 16.77 6.88
C VAL A 28 -4.15 16.41 6.95
N LEU A 29 -4.57 15.33 6.28
CA LEU A 29 -5.96 14.87 6.28
C LEU A 29 -6.41 14.28 7.62
N ALA A 30 -5.48 13.93 8.51
CA ALA A 30 -5.78 13.44 9.85
C ALA A 30 -6.24 14.55 10.81
N LEU A 31 -5.97 15.83 10.48
CA LEU A 31 -6.31 16.97 11.33
C LEU A 31 -7.83 17.26 11.38
N PRO A 32 -8.54 17.37 10.24
CA PRO A 32 -9.97 17.67 10.26
C PRO A 32 -10.79 16.43 10.62
N GLY A 33 -11.77 16.57 11.52
CA GLY A 33 -12.63 15.45 11.95
C GLY A 33 -13.31 14.70 10.81
N ARG A 34 -13.69 15.39 9.72
CA ARG A 34 -14.34 14.80 8.53
C ARG A 34 -13.46 13.85 7.72
N THR A 35 -12.14 14.11 7.68
CA THR A 35 -11.18 13.31 6.90
C THR A 35 -10.28 12.47 7.80
N ARG A 36 -10.42 12.61 9.12
CA ARG A 36 -9.51 12.04 10.11
C ARG A 36 -9.25 10.55 9.92
N ALA A 37 -10.31 9.74 9.76
CA ALA A 37 -10.18 8.30 9.57
C ALA A 37 -9.39 7.94 8.30
N PHE A 38 -9.70 8.61 7.18
CA PHE A 38 -8.97 8.44 5.92
C PHE A 38 -7.50 8.88 6.05
N GLY A 39 -7.28 10.03 6.69
CA GLY A 39 -5.95 10.61 6.91
C GLY A 39 -5.07 9.72 7.77
N LEU A 40 -5.58 9.24 8.91
CA LEU A 40 -4.87 8.32 9.80
C LEU A 40 -4.52 7.01 9.09
N GLN A 41 -5.47 6.42 8.36
CA GLN A 41 -5.22 5.20 7.60
C GLN A 41 -4.13 5.42 6.53
N THR A 42 -4.20 6.54 5.81
CA THR A 42 -3.23 6.90 4.76
C THR A 42 -1.84 7.20 5.34
N LEU A 43 -1.78 7.89 6.48
CA LEU A 43 -0.56 8.15 7.24
C LEU A 43 0.12 6.84 7.65
N MET A 44 -0.65 5.94 8.27
CA MET A 44 -0.15 4.66 8.77
C MET A 44 0.41 3.78 7.66
N TRP A 45 -0.31 3.62 6.56
CA TRP A 45 0.19 2.88 5.40
C TRP A 45 1.44 3.53 4.79
N GLY A 46 1.46 4.87 4.69
CA GLY A 46 2.65 5.58 4.23
C GLY A 46 3.89 5.33 5.11
N ALA A 47 3.71 5.26 6.42
CA ALA A 47 4.79 4.92 7.36
C ALA A 47 5.26 3.45 7.17
N ILE A 48 4.32 2.51 6.98
CA ILE A 48 4.64 1.10 6.70
C ILE A 48 5.44 0.97 5.40
N ASP A 49 5.03 1.65 4.33
CA ASP A 49 5.73 1.64 3.03
C ASP A 49 7.16 2.17 3.14
N LEU A 50 7.36 3.23 3.93
CA LEU A 50 8.68 3.78 4.20
C LEU A 50 9.56 2.81 5.00
N ALA A 51 9.00 2.18 6.03
CA ALA A 51 9.71 1.16 6.80
C ALA A 51 10.12 -0.02 5.91
N LEU A 52 9.19 -0.53 5.07
CA LEU A 52 9.48 -1.60 4.11
C LEU A 52 10.55 -1.20 3.08
N ALA A 53 10.50 0.03 2.58
CA ALA A 53 11.50 0.54 1.64
C ALA A 53 12.88 0.66 2.30
N ALA A 54 12.95 1.12 3.55
CA ALA A 54 14.19 1.24 4.31
C ALA A 54 14.80 -0.14 4.62
N ILE A 55 14.00 -1.08 5.14
CA ILE A 55 14.42 -2.45 5.41
C ILE A 55 14.92 -3.13 4.14
N THR A 56 14.21 -2.97 3.02
CA THR A 56 14.60 -3.58 1.74
C THR A 56 15.87 -2.98 1.18
N ARG A 57 16.11 -1.67 1.39
CA ARG A 57 17.34 -0.98 0.98
C ARG A 57 18.56 -1.46 1.78
N GLY A 58 18.38 -1.78 3.06
CA GLY A 58 19.43 -2.28 3.95
C GLY A 58 19.80 -3.75 3.77
N ARG A 59 19.14 -4.49 2.86
CA ARG A 59 19.48 -5.90 2.58
C ARG A 59 20.53 -6.01 1.48
N ASP A 60 21.63 -6.70 1.76
CA ASP A 60 22.72 -6.93 0.78
C ASP A 60 22.33 -7.93 -0.32
N LYS A 61 21.48 -8.90 0.02
CA LYS A 61 21.05 -9.96 -0.90
C LYS A 61 19.69 -9.63 -1.51
N VAL A 62 19.69 -9.40 -2.82
CA VAL A 62 18.46 -9.31 -3.62
C VAL A 62 18.00 -10.72 -3.99
N PRO A 63 16.72 -11.07 -3.84
CA PRO A 63 16.20 -12.37 -4.27
C PRO A 63 16.47 -12.62 -5.76
N GLN A 64 16.58 -13.89 -6.14
CA GLN A 64 16.61 -14.29 -7.55
C GLN A 64 15.37 -13.77 -8.29
N ALA A 65 15.50 -13.51 -9.59
CA ALA A 65 14.44 -12.90 -10.39
C ALA A 65 13.10 -13.66 -10.31
N GLN A 66 13.13 -14.99 -10.30
CA GLN A 66 11.93 -15.82 -10.22
C GLN A 66 11.28 -15.75 -8.83
N THR A 67 12.06 -15.77 -7.76
CA THR A 67 11.57 -15.60 -6.39
C THR A 67 10.99 -14.21 -6.18
N LEU A 68 11.69 -13.16 -6.62
CA LEU A 68 11.21 -11.78 -6.57
C LEU A 68 9.88 -11.62 -7.32
N ARG A 69 9.77 -12.22 -8.51
CA ARG A 69 8.54 -12.22 -9.29
C ARG A 69 7.39 -12.89 -8.55
N ARG A 70 7.63 -14.05 -7.89
CA ARG A 70 6.60 -14.73 -7.09
C ARG A 70 6.12 -13.85 -5.94
N ILE A 71 7.05 -13.23 -5.20
CA ILE A 71 6.72 -12.31 -4.10
C ILE A 71 5.82 -11.16 -4.60
N LEU A 72 6.21 -10.50 -5.69
CA LEU A 72 5.44 -9.38 -6.25
C LEU A 72 4.05 -9.80 -6.75
N LEU A 73 3.90 -11.02 -7.29
CA LEU A 73 2.58 -11.52 -7.72
C LEU A 73 1.69 -11.88 -6.53
N VAL A 74 2.26 -12.43 -5.46
CA VAL A 74 1.54 -12.70 -4.22
C VAL A 74 1.06 -11.38 -3.60
N ASN A 75 1.92 -10.36 -3.51
CA ASN A 75 1.50 -9.05 -3.03
C ASN A 75 0.42 -8.44 -3.91
N ALA A 76 0.57 -8.48 -5.24
CA ALA A 76 -0.47 -7.96 -6.13
C ALA A 76 -1.83 -8.69 -5.94
N ALA A 77 -1.83 -9.97 -5.61
CA ALA A 77 -3.05 -10.69 -5.26
C ALA A 77 -3.62 -10.24 -3.90
N LEU A 78 -2.75 -10.03 -2.90
CA LEU A 78 -3.15 -9.48 -1.60
C LEU A 78 -3.74 -8.08 -1.74
N ASP A 79 -3.17 -7.23 -2.60
CA ASP A 79 -3.68 -5.88 -2.88
C ASP A 79 -5.10 -5.90 -3.43
N VAL A 80 -5.45 -6.87 -4.28
CA VAL A 80 -6.84 -7.08 -4.72
C VAL A 80 -7.73 -7.42 -3.54
N GLY A 81 -7.27 -8.27 -2.62
CA GLY A 81 -7.97 -8.57 -1.37
C GLY A 81 -8.17 -7.34 -0.50
N TYR A 82 -7.14 -6.52 -0.33
CA TYR A 82 -7.22 -5.26 0.41
C TYR A 82 -8.21 -4.29 -0.23
N VAL A 83 -8.18 -4.12 -1.56
CA VAL A 83 -9.14 -3.26 -2.28
C VAL A 83 -10.56 -3.77 -2.07
N ALA A 84 -10.80 -5.07 -2.22
CA ALA A 84 -12.12 -5.65 -2.00
C ALA A 84 -12.61 -5.45 -0.55
N ALA A 85 -11.75 -5.69 0.44
CA ALA A 85 -12.07 -5.49 1.85
C ALA A 85 -12.32 -4.00 2.18
N GLY A 86 -11.50 -3.10 1.65
CA GLY A 86 -11.67 -1.65 1.79
C GLY A 86 -12.96 -1.15 1.16
N ALA A 87 -13.31 -1.65 -0.04
CA ALA A 87 -14.56 -1.34 -0.71
C ALA A 87 -15.76 -1.86 0.08
N HIS A 88 -15.69 -3.09 0.60
CA HIS A 88 -16.70 -3.64 1.49
C HIS A 88 -16.90 -2.78 2.73
N LEU A 89 -15.81 -2.36 3.39
CA LEU A 89 -15.86 -1.47 4.56
C LEU A 89 -16.47 -0.11 4.20
N ALA A 90 -16.11 0.44 3.03
CA ALA A 90 -16.60 1.73 2.56
C ALA A 90 -18.09 1.74 2.18
N VAL A 91 -18.61 0.62 1.70
CA VAL A 91 -20.02 0.47 1.29
C VAL A 91 -20.90 0.05 2.46
N ARG A 92 -20.45 -0.91 3.28
CA ARG A 92 -21.25 -1.45 4.38
C ARG A 92 -21.20 -0.61 5.65
N THR A 93 -20.15 0.19 5.81
CA THR A 93 -19.94 1.09 6.95
C THR A 93 -20.27 0.44 8.31
N PRO A 94 -19.70 -0.74 8.63
CA PRO A 94 -20.01 -1.47 9.85
C PRO A 94 -19.63 -0.65 11.08
N THR A 95 -20.45 -0.76 12.13
CA THR A 95 -20.28 0.02 13.37
C THR A 95 -19.58 -0.74 14.49
N PHE A 96 -19.36 -2.05 14.34
CA PHE A 96 -18.71 -2.94 15.32
C PHE A 96 -19.20 -2.73 16.76
N GLY A 97 -20.52 -2.79 16.96
CA GLY A 97 -21.12 -2.57 18.28
C GLY A 97 -21.00 -1.13 18.80
N GLY A 98 -20.99 -0.15 17.89
CA GLY A 98 -20.89 1.28 18.21
C GLY A 98 -19.45 1.80 18.38
N ARG A 99 -18.43 0.94 18.25
CA ARG A 99 -17.01 1.33 18.38
C ARG A 99 -16.49 2.11 17.19
N LEU A 100 -17.14 1.99 16.02
CA LEU A 100 -16.73 2.68 14.79
C LEU A 100 -17.92 3.47 14.25
N ARG A 101 -17.72 4.78 13.99
CA ARG A 101 -18.74 5.60 13.34
C ARG A 101 -18.83 5.21 11.86
N PRO A 102 -20.02 5.21 11.24
CA PRO A 102 -20.17 4.88 9.82
C PRO A 102 -19.29 5.72 8.88
N THR A 103 -19.12 7.01 9.20
CA THR A 103 -18.23 7.93 8.46
C THR A 103 -16.77 7.54 8.58
N ASP A 104 -16.33 7.07 9.75
CA ASP A 104 -14.96 6.63 9.97
C ASP A 104 -14.71 5.31 9.26
N ALA A 105 -15.64 4.35 9.34
CA ALA A 105 -15.60 3.11 8.56
C ALA A 105 -15.42 3.40 7.06
N ARG A 106 -16.19 4.36 6.54
CA ARG A 106 -16.05 4.80 5.15
C ARG A 106 -14.67 5.40 4.85
N GLY A 107 -14.18 6.27 5.73
CA GLY A 107 -12.85 6.87 5.60
C GLY A 107 -11.72 5.84 5.57
N HIS A 108 -11.73 4.89 6.52
CA HIS A 108 -10.76 3.79 6.54
C HIS A 108 -10.86 2.92 5.29
N GLY A 109 -12.07 2.57 4.86
CA GLY A 109 -12.29 1.73 3.68
C GLY A 109 -11.77 2.37 2.40
N LEU A 110 -12.10 3.65 2.17
CA LEU A 110 -11.61 4.40 1.00
C LEU A 110 -10.09 4.55 1.00
N ALA A 111 -9.47 4.77 2.16
CA ALA A 111 -8.02 4.80 2.26
C ALA A 111 -7.40 3.45 1.90
N VAL A 112 -7.92 2.33 2.41
CA VAL A 112 -7.44 0.98 2.06
C VAL A 112 -7.58 0.69 0.57
N VAL A 113 -8.70 1.10 -0.06
CA VAL A 113 -8.89 0.98 -1.52
C VAL A 113 -7.80 1.74 -2.27
N LEU A 114 -7.56 3.00 -1.91
CA LEU A 114 -6.59 3.84 -2.61
C LEU A 114 -5.16 3.30 -2.45
N GLN A 115 -4.78 2.91 -1.23
CA GLN A 115 -3.46 2.35 -0.95
C GLN A 115 -3.26 1.01 -1.67
N GLY A 116 -4.21 0.07 -1.55
CA GLY A 116 -4.14 -1.22 -2.22
C GLY A 116 -4.09 -1.09 -3.74
N ALA A 117 -4.88 -0.19 -4.34
CA ALA A 117 -4.85 0.03 -5.79
C ALA A 117 -3.50 0.57 -6.28
N ALA A 118 -2.87 1.47 -5.52
CA ALA A 118 -1.56 2.01 -5.87
C ALA A 118 -0.45 0.94 -5.76
N LEU A 119 -0.44 0.17 -4.67
CA LEU A 119 0.51 -0.91 -4.45
C LEU A 119 0.37 -2.02 -5.50
N PHE A 120 -0.86 -2.38 -5.85
CA PHE A 120 -1.16 -3.33 -6.93
C PHE A 120 -0.48 -2.94 -8.24
N VAL A 121 -0.59 -1.66 -8.63
CA VAL A 121 0.04 -1.15 -9.86
C VAL A 121 1.56 -1.21 -9.76
N ILE A 122 2.14 -0.85 -8.61
CA ILE A 122 3.60 -0.91 -8.38
C ILE A 122 4.09 -2.35 -8.54
N ASP A 123 3.46 -3.30 -7.86
CA ASP A 123 3.90 -4.69 -7.78
C ASP A 123 3.64 -5.45 -9.07
N LEU A 124 2.47 -5.29 -9.69
CA LEU A 124 2.17 -5.92 -10.97
C LEU A 124 3.08 -5.41 -12.10
N THR A 125 3.36 -4.11 -12.14
CA THR A 125 4.27 -3.56 -13.16
C THR A 125 5.71 -4.02 -12.94
N ALA A 126 6.15 -4.16 -11.69
CA ALA A 126 7.45 -4.72 -11.36
C ALA A 126 7.55 -6.21 -11.72
N ALA A 127 6.53 -7.01 -11.40
CA ALA A 127 6.47 -8.44 -11.73
C ALA A 127 6.52 -8.67 -13.25
N ARG A 128 5.83 -7.83 -14.04
CA ARG A 128 5.83 -7.90 -15.51
C ARG A 128 7.20 -7.61 -16.13
N ARG A 129 8.02 -6.75 -15.50
CA ARG A 129 9.40 -6.43 -15.95
C ARG A 129 10.40 -7.57 -15.76
N LEU A 130 10.07 -8.55 -14.93
CA LEU A 130 10.89 -9.76 -14.71
C LEU A 130 10.52 -10.91 -15.67
N ARG A 131 9.44 -10.77 -16.45
CA ARG A 131 8.98 -11.77 -17.44
C ARG A 131 9.52 -11.51 -18.85
N ARG A 132 9.68 -10.24 -19.20
CA ARG A 132 10.38 -9.77 -20.41
C ARG A 132 11.83 -9.59 -20.09
#